data_AF-A0A1I7BKZ5-F1
#
_entry.id   AF-A0A1I7BKZ5-F1
#
_cell.length_a   1.000
_cell.length_b   1.000
_cell.length_c   1.000
_cell.angle_alpha   90.00
_cell.angle_beta   90.00
_cell.angle_gamma   90.00
#
_symmetry.space_group_name_H-M   'P 1'
#
loop_
_entity.id
_entity.type
_entity.pdbx_description
1 polymer ?
#
loop_
_entity_poly.entity_id
_entity_poly.type
_entity_poly.pdbx_seq_one_letter_code
_entity_poly.pdbx_strand_id
1 'polypeptide(L)'
;MATDRFGPFIMDGPFIMEEEEKTMPLKALAPFFVGLLLAGCTGGSTTPDPAPAPPPPGVAAGDACDAEALQDRVGQRFTATLGQTLQAKSGATTLRVLRPGTAATLDYRQDRLNVRLDERDLIAAIDCG
;
A
#
# COMPACT_ATOMS: atom_id res chain seq x y z
N MET A 1 39.81 -12.50 -20.73
CA MET A 1 38.94 -11.45 -21.32
C MET A 1 37.58 -11.62 -20.67
N ALA A 2 37.04 -10.68 -19.90
CA ALA A 2 37.64 -9.48 -19.33
C ALA A 2 37.18 -9.30 -17.87
N THR A 3 37.97 -8.58 -17.08
CA THR A 3 37.71 -8.28 -15.67
C THR A 3 37.24 -6.84 -15.49
N ASP A 4 36.04 -6.66 -14.94
CA ASP A 4 35.57 -5.47 -14.22
C ASP A 4 34.67 -6.01 -13.09
N ARG A 5 34.90 -5.82 -11.78
CA ARG A 5 35.82 -5.00 -10.98
C ARG A 5 35.40 -3.53 -10.79
N PHE A 6 35.26 -3.16 -9.51
CA PHE A 6 34.72 -1.91 -8.95
C PHE A 6 33.21 -1.69 -9.17
N GLY A 7 32.44 -1.15 -8.21
CA GLY A 7 32.82 -0.63 -6.88
C GLY A 7 31.84 -1.01 -5.76
N PRO A 8 32.24 -0.87 -4.48
CA PRO A 8 31.38 -1.08 -3.32
C PRO A 8 30.74 0.21 -2.80
N PHE A 9 29.91 0.08 -1.77
CA PHE A 9 29.69 1.04 -0.69
C PHE A 9 28.76 2.25 -0.93
N ILE A 10 28.05 2.61 0.14
CA ILE A 10 27.30 3.86 0.43
C ILE A 10 26.13 4.23 -0.49
N MET A 11 24.92 4.07 0.06
CA MET A 11 23.89 5.11 0.06
C MET A 11 23.42 5.44 1.49
N ASP A 12 24.35 5.41 2.45
CA ASP A 12 24.22 6.17 3.70
C ASP A 12 24.46 7.66 3.37
N GLY A 13 23.37 8.38 3.10
CA GLY A 13 23.34 9.81 2.78
C GLY A 13 22.62 10.62 3.87
N PRO A 14 22.99 11.89 4.12
CA PRO A 14 23.02 12.39 5.48
C PRO A 14 21.71 12.97 6.03
N PHE A 15 21.66 12.89 7.35
CA PHE A 15 20.77 13.58 8.28
C PHE A 15 21.07 15.10 8.33
N ILE A 16 20.02 15.93 8.23
CA ILE A 16 19.93 17.37 8.55
C ILE A 16 20.77 18.37 7.73
N MET A 17 20.08 19.43 7.24
CA MET A 17 20.40 20.88 7.13
C MET A 17 19.20 21.54 6.39
N GLU A 18 18.73 22.79 6.57
CA GLU A 18 18.97 24.00 7.41
C GLU A 18 17.58 24.74 7.51
N GLU A 19 17.30 25.79 8.31
CA GLU A 19 18.05 26.60 9.30
C GLU A 19 17.77 26.05 10.75
N GLU A 20 17.41 26.69 11.88
CA GLU A 20 16.99 28.05 12.34
C GLU A 20 15.78 28.71 11.62
N GLU A 21 15.23 29.88 11.98
CA GLU A 21 15.38 30.78 13.16
C GLU A 21 13.95 30.99 13.76
N LYS A 22 13.69 31.37 15.02
CA LYS A 22 14.18 32.55 15.75
C LYS A 22 13.80 32.47 17.24
N THR A 23 14.79 32.35 18.12
CA THR A 23 14.56 32.22 19.58
C THR A 23 14.58 33.57 20.31
N MET A 24 13.37 34.16 20.51
CA MET A 24 13.09 35.29 21.41
C MET A 24 13.75 36.65 21.04
N PRO A 25 13.24 37.79 21.56
CA PRO A 25 13.63 38.21 22.92
C PRO A 25 12.46 38.68 23.81
N LEU A 26 12.43 38.09 25.01
CA LEU A 26 11.71 38.49 26.22
C LEU A 26 11.70 40.01 26.49
N LYS A 27 10.51 40.65 26.57
CA LYS A 27 10.17 41.60 27.65
C LYS A 27 8.68 41.92 27.79
N ALA A 28 8.27 42.04 29.05
CA ALA A 28 6.89 42.16 29.52
C ALA A 28 6.13 43.41 29.06
N LEU A 29 4.80 43.28 28.93
CA LEU A 29 3.84 43.88 29.88
C LEU A 29 2.44 43.26 29.71
N ALA A 30 1.79 42.96 30.84
CA ALA A 30 0.38 42.57 30.97
C ALA A 30 -0.35 43.71 31.75
N PRO A 31 -1.71 43.77 31.87
CA PRO A 31 -2.68 42.68 31.71
C PRO A 31 -4.01 43.11 31.00
N PHE A 32 -5.10 42.38 31.28
CA PHE A 32 -6.52 42.70 31.01
C PHE A 32 -7.07 42.54 29.57
N PHE A 33 -7.62 41.36 29.28
CA PHE A 33 -9.08 41.15 29.07
C PHE A 33 -9.36 39.63 29.16
N VAL A 34 -9.74 39.12 30.33
CA VAL A 34 -11.15 38.83 30.70
C VAL A 34 -11.87 37.89 29.71
N GLY A 35 -11.51 36.60 29.82
CA GLY A 35 -12.44 35.47 29.94
C GLY A 35 -13.49 35.21 28.86
N LEU A 36 -13.29 34.12 28.10
CA LEU A 36 -14.39 33.22 27.73
C LEU A 36 -13.94 31.76 27.86
N LEU A 37 -14.90 30.86 28.13
CA LEU A 37 -14.68 29.46 28.46
C LEU A 37 -14.27 28.63 27.24
N LEU A 38 -13.34 27.70 27.42
CA LEU A 38 -13.28 26.48 26.62
C LEU A 38 -12.89 25.30 27.51
N ALA A 39 -13.74 24.27 27.55
CA ALA A 39 -13.46 23.04 28.29
C ALA A 39 -12.40 22.22 27.55
N GLY A 40 -11.46 21.63 28.30
CA GLY A 40 -10.42 20.79 27.71
C GLY A 40 -10.94 19.43 27.25
N CYS A 41 -10.31 18.87 26.22
CA CYS A 41 -10.46 17.46 25.88
C CYS A 41 -9.10 16.90 25.42
N THR A 42 -8.50 16.02 26.22
CA THR A 42 -7.23 15.35 25.88
C THR A 42 -7.49 14.24 24.87
N GLY A 43 -7.61 14.61 23.59
CA GLY A 43 -7.72 13.66 22.48
C GLY A 43 -6.43 12.87 22.32
N GLY A 44 -6.42 11.61 22.80
CA GLY A 44 -5.30 10.70 22.57
C GLY A 44 -5.15 10.37 21.09
N SER A 45 -3.91 10.37 20.60
CA SER A 45 -3.58 10.03 19.22
C SER A 45 -3.66 8.51 19.00
N THR A 46 -4.88 7.97 18.91
CA THR A 46 -5.12 6.66 18.32
C THR A 46 -4.78 6.71 16.84
N THR A 47 -3.66 6.08 16.47
CA THR A 47 -3.37 5.69 15.08
C THR A 47 -4.59 4.93 14.51
N PRO A 48 -5.15 5.34 13.37
CA PRO A 48 -6.19 4.56 12.71
C PRO A 48 -5.65 3.17 12.33
N ASP A 49 -6.34 2.13 12.78
CA ASP A 49 -6.14 0.77 12.28
C ASP A 49 -6.42 0.77 10.75
N PRO A 50 -5.56 0.20 9.89
CA PRO A 50 -5.80 0.15 8.44
C PRO A 50 -7.10 -0.60 8.12
N ALA A 51 -8.17 0.18 7.89
CA ALA A 51 -9.48 -0.36 7.56
C ALA A 51 -9.38 -1.33 6.37
N PRO A 52 -9.96 -2.55 6.46
CA PRO A 52 -9.91 -3.53 5.38
C PRO A 52 -10.33 -2.90 4.05
N ALA A 53 -9.49 -3.08 3.03
CA ALA A 53 -9.78 -2.53 1.71
C ALA A 53 -11.15 -3.02 1.21
N PRO A 54 -11.99 -2.16 0.62
CA PRO A 54 -13.29 -2.58 0.12
C PRO A 54 -13.10 -3.69 -0.93
N PRO A 55 -14.00 -4.70 -0.97
CA PRO A 55 -13.91 -5.75 -1.97
C PRO A 55 -13.94 -5.14 -3.38
N PRO A 56 -13.15 -5.69 -4.33
CA PRO A 56 -13.11 -5.17 -5.69
C PRO A 56 -14.50 -5.24 -6.33
N PRO A 57 -14.83 -4.34 -7.28
CA PRO A 57 -16.06 -4.45 -8.06
C PRO A 57 -16.13 -5.80 -8.77
N GLY A 58 -17.09 -6.65 -8.40
CA GLY A 58 -17.30 -7.95 -9.03
C GLY A 58 -17.73 -7.77 -10.48
N VAL A 59 -16.87 -8.17 -11.42
CA VAL A 59 -17.21 -8.32 -12.83
C VAL A 59 -17.57 -9.78 -13.07
N ALA A 60 -18.78 -10.04 -13.58
CA ALA A 60 -19.22 -11.41 -13.82
C ALA A 60 -18.28 -12.12 -14.80
N ALA A 61 -17.73 -13.26 -14.36
CA ALA A 61 -16.87 -14.12 -15.17
C ALA A 61 -17.52 -14.46 -16.52
N GLY A 62 -16.98 -13.89 -17.59
CA GLY A 62 -17.08 -14.49 -18.93
C GLY A 62 -16.13 -15.68 -19.00
N ASP A 63 -16.40 -16.63 -19.91
CA ASP A 63 -15.87 -18.00 -19.92
C ASP A 63 -14.33 -18.17 -20.08
N ALA A 64 -13.56 -17.07 -19.99
CA ALA A 64 -12.10 -17.03 -20.08
C ALA A 64 -11.38 -16.84 -18.73
N CYS A 65 -12.08 -16.45 -17.65
CA CYS A 65 -11.47 -16.28 -16.32
C CYS A 65 -12.52 -16.36 -15.20
N ASP A 66 -12.35 -17.32 -14.29
CA ASP A 66 -13.12 -17.49 -13.05
C ASP A 66 -12.28 -17.04 -11.84
N ALA A 67 -12.70 -15.95 -11.17
CA ALA A 67 -12.08 -15.46 -9.94
C ALA A 67 -12.88 -15.86 -8.68
N GLU A 68 -14.17 -16.12 -8.83
CA GLU A 68 -15.11 -16.55 -7.80
C GLU A 68 -14.68 -17.89 -7.17
N ALA A 69 -14.26 -18.86 -7.99
CA ALA A 69 -13.70 -20.14 -7.55
C ALA A 69 -12.33 -20.04 -6.84
N LEU A 70 -11.75 -18.85 -6.77
CA LEU A 70 -10.46 -18.57 -6.11
C LEU A 70 -10.56 -17.73 -4.85
N GLN A 71 -11.77 -17.32 -4.42
CA GLN A 71 -11.90 -16.49 -3.22
C GLN A 71 -11.50 -17.24 -1.93
N ASP A 72 -11.40 -18.58 -1.96
CA ASP A 72 -10.81 -19.40 -0.88
C ASP A 72 -9.29 -19.17 -0.67
N ARG A 73 -8.65 -18.35 -1.53
CA ARG A 73 -7.22 -18.04 -1.53
C ARG A 73 -6.89 -16.70 -0.87
N VAL A 74 -7.88 -15.86 -0.60
CA VAL A 74 -7.69 -14.58 0.10
C VAL A 74 -7.14 -14.85 1.51
N GLY A 75 -6.17 -14.04 1.94
CA GLY A 75 -5.40 -14.22 3.17
C GLY A 75 -4.24 -15.22 3.09
N GLN A 76 -4.13 -16.05 2.04
CA GLN A 76 -2.99 -16.97 1.87
C GLN A 76 -1.74 -16.20 1.41
N ARG A 77 -0.54 -16.62 1.86
CA ARG A 77 0.72 -16.00 1.41
C ARG A 77 0.99 -16.35 -0.06
N PHE A 78 1.23 -15.34 -0.88
CA PHE A 78 1.54 -15.54 -2.29
C PHE A 78 2.91 -16.20 -2.49
N THR A 79 2.99 -17.14 -3.42
CA THR A 79 4.21 -17.79 -3.89
C THR A 79 4.10 -18.04 -5.40
N ALA A 80 5.22 -18.22 -6.10
CA ALA A 80 5.20 -18.49 -7.54
C ALA A 80 4.39 -19.76 -7.89
N THR A 81 4.52 -20.83 -7.10
CA THR A 81 3.76 -22.08 -7.25
C THR A 81 2.26 -21.87 -6.99
N LEU A 82 1.89 -21.06 -5.99
CA LEU A 82 0.49 -20.69 -5.78
C LEU A 82 -0.03 -19.88 -6.98
N GLY A 83 0.72 -18.89 -7.47
CA GLY A 83 0.36 -18.10 -8.66
C GLY A 83 0.07 -18.96 -9.89
N GLN A 84 0.94 -19.93 -10.21
CA GLN A 84 0.68 -20.90 -11.29
C GLN A 84 -0.61 -21.70 -11.06
N THR A 85 -0.88 -22.10 -9.81
CA THR A 85 -2.10 -22.81 -9.43
C THR A 85 -3.36 -21.94 -9.57
N LEU A 86 -3.28 -20.65 -9.21
CA LEU A 86 -4.37 -19.68 -9.39
C LEU A 86 -4.68 -19.49 -10.87
N GLN A 87 -3.66 -19.23 -11.68
CA GLN A 87 -3.82 -19.05 -13.12
C GLN A 87 -4.47 -20.29 -13.76
N ALA A 88 -3.92 -21.48 -13.51
CA ALA A 88 -4.46 -22.73 -14.06
C ALA A 88 -5.89 -23.04 -13.61
N LYS A 89 -6.28 -22.66 -12.39
CA LYS A 89 -7.65 -22.86 -11.86
C LYS A 89 -8.66 -21.85 -12.40
N SER A 90 -8.27 -20.58 -12.57
CA SER A 90 -9.14 -19.55 -13.17
C SER A 90 -9.38 -19.74 -14.67
N GLY A 91 -8.50 -20.48 -15.36
CA GLY A 91 -8.49 -20.56 -16.82
C GLY A 91 -7.80 -19.37 -17.52
N ALA A 92 -7.36 -18.36 -16.76
CA ALA A 92 -6.80 -17.13 -17.32
C ALA A 92 -5.52 -17.37 -18.15
N THR A 93 -5.46 -16.76 -19.34
CA THR A 93 -4.30 -16.83 -20.24
C THR A 93 -3.08 -16.11 -19.65
N THR A 94 -3.28 -15.09 -18.80
CA THR A 94 -2.20 -14.38 -18.10
C THR A 94 -2.52 -14.11 -16.63
N LEU A 95 -1.48 -13.92 -15.80
CA LEU A 95 -1.60 -13.51 -14.40
C LEU A 95 -0.77 -12.24 -14.16
N ARG A 96 -1.34 -11.26 -13.45
CA ARG A 96 -0.68 -10.02 -13.01
C ARG A 96 -0.72 -9.93 -11.49
N VAL A 97 0.45 -9.88 -10.85
CA VAL A 97 0.57 -9.60 -9.41
C VAL A 97 0.64 -8.10 -9.20
N LEU A 98 -0.19 -7.56 -8.31
CA LEU A 98 -0.23 -6.15 -7.94
C LEU A 98 0.16 -6.01 -6.46
N ARG A 99 1.18 -5.19 -6.18
CA ARG A 99 1.67 -4.91 -4.82
C ARG A 99 1.18 -3.53 -4.34
N PRO A 100 1.12 -3.26 -3.03
CA PRO A 100 0.79 -1.94 -2.51
C PRO A 100 1.67 -0.85 -3.14
N GLY A 101 1.08 0.33 -3.41
CA GLY A 101 1.77 1.44 -4.07
C GLY A 101 2.16 1.24 -5.54
N THR A 102 1.94 0.06 -6.13
CA THR A 102 2.27 -0.19 -7.55
C THR A 102 1.21 0.43 -8.46
N ALA A 103 1.59 1.43 -9.25
CA ALA A 103 0.71 2.00 -10.27
C ALA A 103 0.43 0.97 -11.39
N ALA A 104 -0.85 0.82 -11.75
CA ALA A 104 -1.30 -0.02 -12.86
C ALA A 104 -2.34 0.73 -13.70
N THR A 105 -2.34 0.51 -15.01
CA THR A 105 -3.33 1.08 -15.92
C THR A 105 -4.66 0.34 -15.85
N LEU A 106 -5.75 1.08 -16.06
CA LEU A 106 -7.14 0.58 -16.11
C LEU A 106 -7.49 -0.03 -17.48
N ASP A 107 -6.54 -0.75 -18.07
CA ASP A 107 -6.75 -1.65 -19.21
C ASP A 107 -7.53 -2.88 -18.72
N TYR A 108 -8.70 -3.19 -19.30
CA TYR A 108 -9.53 -4.33 -18.90
C TYR A 108 -9.37 -5.53 -19.84
N ARG A 109 -9.03 -6.70 -19.27
CA ARG A 109 -8.75 -7.93 -19.99
C ARG A 109 -9.38 -9.16 -19.33
N GLN A 110 -10.42 -9.69 -19.96
CA GLN A 110 -11.12 -10.90 -19.52
C GLN A 110 -10.24 -12.17 -19.49
N ASP A 111 -9.09 -12.17 -20.16
CA ASP A 111 -8.13 -13.28 -20.21
C ASP A 111 -7.02 -13.18 -19.14
N ARG A 112 -7.11 -12.22 -18.20
CA ARG A 112 -6.08 -11.91 -17.21
C ARG A 112 -6.62 -12.02 -15.79
N LEU A 113 -5.95 -12.79 -14.95
CA LEU A 113 -6.17 -12.83 -13.51
C LEU A 113 -5.29 -11.78 -12.81
N ASN A 114 -5.88 -10.87 -12.06
CA ASN A 114 -5.17 -10.02 -11.11
C ASN A 114 -5.12 -10.69 -9.74
N VAL A 115 -3.94 -10.64 -9.11
CA VAL A 115 -3.76 -11.03 -7.70
C VAL A 115 -3.18 -9.84 -6.96
N ARG A 116 -3.97 -9.23 -6.08
CA ARG A 116 -3.57 -8.07 -5.28
C ARG A 116 -3.01 -8.54 -3.95
N LEU A 117 -1.87 -8.00 -3.53
CA LEU A 117 -1.20 -8.33 -2.28
C LEU A 117 -1.29 -7.18 -1.27
N ASP A 118 -1.25 -7.50 0.02
CA ASP A 118 -1.01 -6.54 1.11
C ASP A 118 0.50 -6.29 1.33
N GLU A 119 0.87 -5.47 2.33
CA GLU A 119 2.27 -5.20 2.68
C GLU A 119 3.04 -6.43 3.20
N ARG A 120 2.35 -7.56 3.43
CA ARG A 120 2.87 -8.78 4.05
C ARG A 120 3.00 -9.94 3.06
N ASP A 121 2.83 -9.70 1.75
CA ASP A 121 2.67 -10.70 0.67
C ASP A 121 1.45 -11.64 0.84
N LEU A 122 0.42 -11.26 1.59
CA LEU A 122 -0.83 -12.02 1.64
C LEU A 122 -1.74 -11.58 0.49
N ILE A 123 -2.49 -12.51 -0.09
CA ILE A 123 -3.49 -12.21 -1.12
C ILE A 123 -4.62 -11.39 -0.49
N ALA A 124 -4.73 -10.12 -0.88
CA ALA A 124 -5.77 -9.20 -0.41
C ALA A 124 -7.05 -9.31 -1.26
N ALA A 125 -6.91 -9.56 -2.56
CA ALA A 125 -8.03 -9.80 -3.48
C ALA A 125 -7.57 -10.56 -4.74
N ILE A 126 -8.49 -11.26 -5.40
CA ILE A 126 -8.29 -11.74 -6.78
C ILE A 126 -9.52 -11.37 -7.62
N ASP A 127 -9.28 -10.96 -8.85
CA ASP A 127 -10.28 -10.49 -9.80
C ASP A 127 -9.80 -10.74 -11.24
N CYS A 128 -10.73 -10.92 -12.18
CA CYS A 128 -10.43 -11.01 -13.61
C CYS A 128 -10.49 -9.60 -14.23
N GLY A 129 -9.46 -9.20 -14.98
CA GLY A 129 -9.42 -7.89 -15.64
C GLY A 129 -8.07 -7.33 -15.98
#